data_AF-A0A2V6S2D7-F1
#
_entry.id   AF-A0A2V6S2D7-F1
#
_cell.length_a   1.000
_cell.length_b   1.000
_cell.length_c   1.000
_cell.angle_alpha   90.00
_cell.angle_beta   90.00
_cell.angle_gamma   90.00
#
_symmetry.space_group_name_H-M   'P 1'
#
loop_
_entity.id
_entity.type
_entity.pdbx_description
1 polymer ?
#
loop_
_entity_poly.entity_id
_entity_poly.type
_entity_poly.pdbx_seq_one_letter_code
_entity_poly.pdbx_strand_id
1 'polypeptide(L)'
;MRTIIGLLGVAALVLTGGPAGAQAPPPTPCDFVTGGGTITTDSNTRANFGVGGSCKAGGDGHTLWGHLEYIDKGFSTDTVDKLNVHWTDITGYFFCGLPDCSIFVDPPGQPTGTRLICGTARTNLPSPDNNVNWAVKVSDNAEAGKGHDTFMIKVAGGSLTYTSGDHTLTGGNIQLHQPNGSGFFSGAPTPLNCPAFVPPTSTCTTDADCDPSLTTGEICVAGACMCQPGFVFVDPPGRCCQLGICGD
;
A
#
# COMPACT_ATOMS: atom_id res chain seq x y z
N MET A 1 -1.98 -68.31 50.97
CA MET A 1 -3.34 -67.74 51.03
C MET A 1 -3.24 -66.22 50.95
N ARG A 2 -3.76 -65.63 49.87
CA ARG A 2 -4.47 -64.34 49.78
C ARG A 2 -4.48 -63.86 48.33
N THR A 3 -5.58 -64.21 47.68
CA THR A 3 -6.09 -63.63 46.43
C THR A 3 -6.37 -62.15 46.66
N ILE A 4 -5.90 -61.25 45.79
CA ILE A 4 -6.48 -59.90 45.65
C ILE A 4 -6.67 -59.63 44.16
N ILE A 5 -7.94 -59.54 43.81
CA ILE A 5 -8.51 -59.11 42.53
C ILE A 5 -8.40 -57.57 42.51
N GLY A 6 -7.72 -57.01 41.52
CA GLY A 6 -7.60 -55.56 41.32
C GLY A 6 -8.35 -55.11 40.08
N LEU A 7 -9.41 -54.34 40.28
CA LEU A 7 -10.36 -53.85 39.28
C LEU A 7 -9.73 -52.91 38.23
N LEU A 8 -10.29 -53.02 37.02
CA LEU A 8 -10.18 -52.08 35.90
C LEU A 8 -10.60 -50.67 36.31
N GLY A 9 -9.80 -49.67 35.92
CA GLY A 9 -10.21 -48.26 35.89
C GLY A 9 -9.77 -47.65 34.56
N VAL A 10 -10.69 -47.56 33.59
CA VAL A 10 -10.49 -46.79 32.36
C VAL A 10 -10.85 -45.34 32.68
N ALA A 11 -9.86 -44.48 32.80
CA ALA A 11 -10.08 -43.04 32.90
C ALA A 11 -10.39 -42.49 31.50
N ALA A 12 -11.65 -42.10 31.27
CA ALA A 12 -12.03 -41.33 30.08
C ALA A 12 -11.46 -39.91 30.23
N LEU A 13 -10.41 -39.60 29.47
CA LEU A 13 -9.85 -38.26 29.38
C LEU A 13 -10.77 -37.40 28.52
N VAL A 14 -11.66 -36.65 29.16
CA VAL A 14 -12.48 -35.63 28.48
C VAL A 14 -11.57 -34.44 28.17
N LEU A 15 -11.09 -34.36 26.93
CA LEU A 15 -10.46 -33.15 26.40
C LEU A 15 -11.55 -32.09 26.25
N THR A 16 -11.66 -31.21 27.25
CA THR A 16 -12.42 -29.97 27.11
C THR A 16 -11.64 -29.06 26.16
N GLY A 17 -11.90 -29.21 24.86
CA GLY A 17 -11.43 -28.27 23.85
C GLY A 17 -12.15 -26.94 24.06
N GLY A 18 -11.52 -26.05 24.82
CA GLY A 18 -11.91 -24.64 24.81
C GLY A 18 -11.62 -24.06 23.43
N PRO A 19 -12.40 -23.08 22.94
CA PRO A 19 -12.07 -22.39 21.71
C PRO A 19 -10.67 -21.78 21.87
N ALA A 20 -9.72 -22.24 21.07
CA ALA A 20 -8.45 -21.56 20.94
C ALA A 20 -8.77 -20.18 20.33
N GLY A 21 -8.69 -19.14 21.14
CA GLY A 21 -8.73 -17.77 20.62
C GLY A 21 -7.60 -17.65 19.61
N ALA A 22 -7.95 -17.50 18.33
CA ALA A 22 -6.99 -17.25 17.28
C ALA A 22 -6.30 -15.92 17.60
N GLN A 23 -5.02 -16.00 17.97
CA GLN A 23 -4.18 -14.82 18.17
C GLN A 23 -4.09 -14.11 16.82
N ALA A 24 -4.43 -12.82 16.78
CA ALA A 24 -4.33 -12.03 15.55
C ALA A 24 -2.92 -12.22 14.93
N PRO A 25 -2.80 -12.38 13.60
CA PRO A 25 -1.51 -12.49 12.96
C PRO A 25 -0.62 -11.33 13.40
N PRO A 26 0.67 -11.57 13.70
CA PRO A 26 1.58 -10.47 13.98
C PRO A 26 1.60 -9.52 12.76
N PRO A 27 1.63 -8.19 12.98
CA PRO A 27 1.65 -7.21 11.88
C PRO A 27 2.80 -7.53 10.93
N THR A 28 2.54 -7.49 9.62
CA THR A 28 3.55 -7.87 8.64
C THR A 28 4.75 -6.94 8.77
N PRO A 29 5.97 -7.49 8.85
CA PRO A 29 7.18 -6.68 8.83
C PRO A 29 7.19 -5.81 7.57
N CYS A 30 7.64 -4.57 7.71
CA CYS A 30 7.64 -3.59 6.63
C CYS A 30 8.51 -4.01 5.44
N ASP A 31 7.94 -4.05 4.23
CA ASP A 31 8.65 -4.20 2.97
C ASP A 31 9.18 -2.86 2.45
N PHE A 32 9.89 -2.90 1.32
CA PHE A 32 10.30 -1.69 0.64
C PHE A 32 10.27 -1.88 -0.86
N VAL A 33 9.99 -0.79 -1.57
CA VAL A 33 10.02 -0.75 -3.04
C VAL A 33 11.18 0.10 -3.51
N THR A 34 11.79 -0.31 -4.60
CA THR A 34 12.73 0.49 -5.37
C THR A 34 12.38 0.41 -6.84
N GLY A 35 12.53 1.49 -7.58
CA GLY A 35 12.32 1.43 -9.01
C GLY A 35 12.77 2.69 -9.70
N GLY A 36 12.77 2.61 -11.02
CA GLY A 36 13.04 3.74 -11.87
C GLY A 36 12.77 3.39 -13.31
N GLY A 37 12.39 4.38 -14.10
CA GLY A 37 11.98 4.10 -15.45
C GLY A 37 11.49 5.28 -16.24
N THR A 38 10.76 4.93 -17.29
CA THR A 38 10.16 5.85 -18.24
C THR A 38 8.72 5.45 -18.47
N ILE A 39 7.82 6.43 -18.51
CA ILE A 39 6.43 6.27 -18.95
C ILE A 39 6.14 7.23 -20.11
N THR A 40 5.07 6.93 -20.84
CA THR A 40 4.39 7.90 -21.70
C THR A 40 3.16 8.37 -20.94
N THR A 41 3.09 9.66 -20.61
CA THR A 41 1.99 10.27 -19.85
C THR A 41 0.69 10.34 -20.66
N ASP A 42 -0.42 10.71 -20.02
CA ASP A 42 -1.71 10.98 -20.68
C ASP A 42 -1.62 12.08 -21.76
N SER A 43 -0.66 13.00 -21.62
CA SER A 43 -0.34 14.01 -22.65
C SER A 43 0.53 13.49 -23.79
N ASN A 44 0.76 12.17 -23.85
CA ASN A 44 1.62 11.48 -24.81
C ASN A 44 3.07 11.97 -24.81
N THR A 45 3.56 12.40 -23.64
CA THR A 45 4.92 12.91 -23.46
C THR A 45 5.74 11.96 -22.61
N ARG A 46 7.06 12.01 -22.77
CA ARG A 46 7.96 11.12 -22.03
C ARG A 46 8.26 11.70 -20.66
N ALA A 47 8.02 10.92 -19.62
CA ALA A 47 8.46 11.22 -18.27
C ALA A 47 9.42 10.16 -17.72
N ASN A 48 10.37 10.60 -16.90
CA ASN A 48 11.35 9.76 -16.23
C ASN A 48 11.16 9.85 -14.72
N PHE A 49 11.39 8.73 -14.02
CA PHE A 49 11.28 8.70 -12.57
C PHE A 49 12.32 7.78 -11.92
N GLY A 50 12.62 8.08 -10.67
CA GLY A 50 13.29 7.20 -9.71
C GLY A 50 12.52 7.25 -8.40
N VAL A 51 12.26 6.10 -7.80
CA VAL A 51 11.39 6.00 -6.63
C VAL A 51 11.89 4.94 -5.66
N GLY A 52 11.82 5.26 -4.38
CA GLY A 52 11.98 4.31 -3.29
C GLY A 52 11.07 4.66 -2.14
N GLY A 53 10.60 3.66 -1.40
CA GLY A 53 9.77 3.90 -0.23
C GLY A 53 9.63 2.68 0.65
N SER A 54 9.42 2.94 1.94
CA SER A 54 9.09 1.95 2.95
C SER A 54 8.42 2.62 4.15
N CYS A 55 7.82 1.83 5.03
CA CYS A 55 7.43 2.20 6.39
C CYS A 55 8.61 2.24 7.41
N LYS A 56 9.86 2.07 6.97
CA LYS A 56 11.04 2.28 7.83
C LYS A 56 11.22 3.77 8.09
N ALA A 57 11.59 4.15 9.32
CA ALA A 57 11.95 5.54 9.64
C ALA A 57 13.16 6.00 8.79
N GLY A 58 13.15 7.24 8.32
CA GLY A 58 14.23 7.80 7.48
C GLY A 58 15.58 7.83 8.20
N GLY A 59 15.58 8.24 9.47
CA GLY A 59 16.76 8.23 10.35
C GLY A 59 17.74 9.39 10.10
N ASP A 60 17.49 10.22 9.10
CA ASP A 60 18.32 11.33 8.61
C ASP A 60 17.60 12.68 8.67
N GLY A 61 16.54 12.77 9.49
CA GLY A 61 15.67 13.95 9.59
C GLY A 61 14.42 13.87 8.72
N HIS A 62 14.32 12.84 7.87
CA HIS A 62 13.11 12.50 7.13
C HIS A 62 12.19 11.55 7.94
N THR A 63 10.89 11.64 7.67
CA THR A 63 9.85 10.88 8.36
C THR A 63 9.98 9.39 8.05
N LEU A 64 9.96 9.01 6.77
CA LEU A 64 10.16 7.64 6.30
C LEU A 64 11.33 7.55 5.31
N TRP A 65 11.92 6.36 5.21
CA TRP A 65 12.94 6.05 4.21
C TRP A 65 12.33 6.00 2.82
N GLY A 66 12.99 6.67 1.88
CA GLY A 66 12.64 6.62 0.48
C GLY A 66 13.16 7.83 -0.27
N HIS A 67 12.72 7.97 -1.52
CA HIS A 67 12.96 9.14 -2.34
C HIS A 67 11.97 9.16 -3.52
N LEU A 68 11.84 10.32 -4.15
CA LEU A 68 11.23 10.46 -5.46
C LEU A 68 11.98 11.52 -6.27
N GLU A 69 12.32 11.15 -7.50
CA GLU A 69 12.66 12.07 -8.59
C GLU A 69 11.67 11.84 -9.73
N TYR A 70 11.12 12.91 -10.28
CA TYR A 70 10.25 12.85 -11.45
C TYR A 70 10.51 14.01 -12.40
N ILE A 71 10.59 13.71 -13.70
CA ILE A 71 10.78 14.70 -14.75
C ILE A 71 9.82 14.41 -15.91
N ASP A 72 8.84 15.27 -16.15
CA ASP A 72 8.01 15.26 -17.36
C ASP A 72 8.49 16.32 -18.35
N LYS A 73 9.00 15.86 -19.49
CA LYS A 73 9.57 16.73 -20.54
C LYS A 73 8.53 17.39 -21.42
N GLY A 74 7.27 17.00 -21.30
CA GLY A 74 6.16 17.56 -22.08
C GLY A 74 5.33 18.59 -21.32
N PHE A 75 5.53 18.72 -20.02
CA PHE A 75 4.87 19.73 -19.23
C PHE A 75 5.49 21.10 -19.53
N SER A 76 4.66 22.10 -19.86
CA SER A 76 5.13 23.47 -20.07
C SER A 76 4.15 24.47 -19.49
N THR A 77 4.69 25.55 -18.94
CA THR A 77 3.96 26.77 -18.59
C THR A 77 4.68 27.96 -19.22
N ASP A 78 4.23 29.18 -18.93
CA ASP A 78 4.93 30.41 -19.33
C ASP A 78 6.32 30.56 -18.66
N THR A 79 6.63 29.75 -17.65
CA THR A 79 7.85 29.90 -16.82
C THR A 79 8.79 28.70 -16.87
N VAL A 80 8.32 27.52 -17.27
CA VAL A 80 9.11 26.28 -17.35
C VAL A 80 8.73 25.46 -18.58
N ASP A 81 9.68 24.70 -19.12
CA ASP A 81 9.54 23.83 -20.30
C ASP A 81 9.52 22.32 -19.96
N LYS A 82 9.54 22.01 -18.67
CA LYS A 82 9.40 20.67 -18.08
C LYS A 82 8.93 20.79 -16.65
N LEU A 83 8.32 19.73 -16.12
CA LEU A 83 8.07 19.60 -14.68
C LEU A 83 9.19 18.76 -14.06
N ASN A 84 9.88 19.31 -13.07
CA ASN A 84 10.75 18.55 -12.18
C ASN A 84 10.08 18.45 -10.80
N VAL A 85 10.05 17.27 -10.20
CA VAL A 85 9.58 17.04 -8.83
C VAL A 85 10.69 16.31 -8.07
N HIS A 86 11.20 16.97 -7.04
CA HIS A 86 12.25 16.46 -6.17
C HIS A 86 11.67 16.32 -4.77
N TRP A 87 11.64 15.11 -4.24
CA TRP A 87 11.12 14.86 -2.90
C TRP A 87 11.86 15.67 -1.82
N THR A 88 11.15 15.97 -0.75
CA THR A 88 11.71 16.56 0.48
C THR A 88 11.41 15.74 1.72
N ASP A 89 10.33 14.96 1.70
CA ASP A 89 10.02 14.01 2.76
C ASP A 89 9.10 12.91 2.24
N ILE A 90 9.18 11.71 2.83
CA ILE A 90 8.23 10.62 2.63
C ILE A 90 7.29 10.58 3.83
N THR A 91 6.03 10.91 3.61
CA THR A 91 5.03 11.05 4.68
C THR A 91 4.16 9.81 4.84
N GLY A 92 4.15 8.91 3.85
CA GLY A 92 3.36 7.69 3.91
C GLY A 92 3.81 6.62 2.94
N TYR A 93 3.65 5.37 3.37
CA TYR A 93 3.89 4.18 2.58
C TYR A 93 2.78 3.17 2.86
N PHE A 94 2.01 2.85 1.82
CA PHE A 94 0.76 2.11 1.95
C PHE A 94 0.68 0.95 0.97
N PHE A 95 -0.04 -0.07 1.39
CA PHE A 95 -0.16 -1.34 0.70
C PHE A 95 -1.55 -1.36 0.09
N CYS A 96 -1.61 -1.32 -1.23
CA CYS A 96 -2.90 -1.30 -1.93
C CYS A 96 -3.38 -2.74 -2.13
N GLY A 97 -4.59 -3.03 -1.67
CA GLY A 97 -5.25 -4.32 -1.92
C GLY A 97 -5.71 -4.47 -3.37
N LEU A 98 -5.89 -3.36 -4.09
CA LEU A 98 -6.24 -3.32 -5.50
C LEU A 98 -5.29 -2.37 -6.26
N PRO A 99 -5.06 -2.58 -7.58
CA PRO A 99 -4.17 -1.74 -8.37
C PRO A 99 -4.54 -0.25 -8.43
N ASP A 100 -5.82 0.07 -8.22
CA ASP A 100 -6.30 1.45 -8.19
C ASP A 100 -6.11 2.14 -6.82
N CYS A 101 -5.66 1.41 -5.80
CA CYS A 101 -5.56 1.85 -4.41
C CYS A 101 -6.89 2.37 -3.85
N SER A 102 -8.00 1.74 -4.22
CA SER A 102 -9.33 1.94 -3.60
C SER A 102 -9.49 1.22 -2.25
N ILE A 103 -8.63 0.23 -1.99
CA ILE A 103 -8.58 -0.59 -0.78
C ILE A 103 -7.13 -0.67 -0.30
N PHE A 104 -6.92 -0.61 1.03
CA PHE A 104 -5.60 -0.73 1.66
C PHE A 104 -5.59 -1.92 2.62
N VAL A 105 -4.58 -2.78 2.49
CA VAL A 105 -4.55 -4.08 3.19
C VAL A 105 -3.12 -4.37 3.60
N ASP A 106 -2.95 -5.05 4.72
CA ASP A 106 -1.67 -5.68 5.05
C ASP A 106 -1.66 -7.11 4.47
N PRO A 107 -0.99 -7.38 3.32
CA PRO A 107 -1.03 -8.68 2.68
C PRO A 107 -0.18 -9.68 3.48
N PRO A 108 -0.71 -10.89 3.75
CA PRO A 108 0.08 -11.92 4.42
C PRO A 108 1.17 -12.45 3.49
N GLY A 109 2.42 -12.48 3.96
CA GLY A 109 3.51 -13.20 3.30
C GLY A 109 4.44 -12.34 2.46
N GLN A 110 4.83 -12.85 1.28
CA GLN A 110 5.83 -12.18 0.43
C GLN A 110 5.23 -10.91 -0.21
N PRO A 111 6.01 -9.81 -0.29
CA PRO A 111 5.56 -8.59 -0.96
C PRO A 111 5.11 -8.82 -2.39
N THR A 112 3.85 -8.48 -2.66
CA THR A 112 3.27 -8.45 -4.01
C THR A 112 2.41 -7.20 -4.18
N GLY A 113 2.05 -6.91 -5.43
CA GLY A 113 1.03 -5.93 -5.79
C GLY A 113 1.52 -4.49 -5.83
N THR A 114 0.63 -3.57 -5.45
CA THR A 114 0.83 -2.12 -5.62
C THR A 114 1.17 -1.45 -4.29
N ARG A 115 2.06 -0.46 -4.34
CA ARG A 115 2.36 0.44 -3.22
C ARG A 115 1.99 1.86 -3.58
N LEU A 116 1.36 2.55 -2.62
CA LEU A 116 1.13 3.98 -2.66
C LEU A 116 2.18 4.64 -1.75
N ILE A 117 2.97 5.55 -2.29
CA ILE A 117 3.99 6.31 -1.55
C ILE A 117 3.60 7.77 -1.63
N CYS A 118 3.63 8.47 -0.51
CA CYS A 118 3.24 9.87 -0.43
C CYS A 118 4.32 10.71 0.22
N GLY A 119 4.35 11.99 -0.12
CA GLY A 119 5.38 12.86 0.42
C GLY A 119 5.17 14.34 0.10
N THR A 120 6.17 15.11 0.49
CA THR A 120 6.34 16.50 0.10
C THR A 120 7.47 16.62 -0.91
N ALA A 121 7.43 17.64 -1.77
CA ALA A 121 8.45 17.88 -2.78
C ALA A 121 8.64 19.37 -3.09
N ARG A 122 9.77 19.65 -3.74
CA ARG A 122 10.00 20.89 -4.49
C ARG A 122 9.80 20.67 -5.97
N THR A 123 9.27 21.69 -6.62
CA THR A 123 9.23 21.75 -8.09
C THR A 123 10.12 22.88 -8.62
N ASN A 124 10.33 22.90 -9.93
CA ASN A 124 10.97 24.00 -10.65
C ASN A 124 10.02 25.17 -10.99
N LEU A 125 8.76 25.12 -10.56
CA LEU A 125 7.80 26.21 -10.76
C LEU A 125 8.07 27.37 -9.77
N PRO A 126 7.59 28.59 -10.07
CA PRO A 126 7.58 29.69 -9.10
C PRO A 126 6.66 29.40 -7.90
N SER A 127 6.87 30.13 -6.79
CA SER A 127 5.91 30.15 -5.68
C SER A 127 4.53 30.60 -6.15
N PRO A 128 3.42 29.99 -5.68
CA PRO A 128 3.34 28.99 -4.59
C PRO A 128 3.54 27.52 -5.01
N ASP A 129 3.68 27.24 -6.31
CA ASP A 129 3.70 25.88 -6.86
C ASP A 129 5.08 25.19 -6.71
N ASN A 130 6.03 25.88 -6.08
CA ASN A 130 7.40 25.41 -5.84
C ASN A 130 7.51 24.46 -4.65
N ASN A 131 6.52 24.40 -3.76
CA ASN A 131 6.41 23.45 -2.65
C ASN A 131 5.07 22.72 -2.77
N VAL A 132 5.11 21.41 -2.89
CA VAL A 132 3.94 20.60 -3.25
C VAL A 132 3.89 19.34 -2.42
N ASN A 133 2.71 18.72 -2.40
CA ASN A 133 2.54 17.33 -2.00
C ASN A 133 2.50 16.44 -3.22
N TRP A 134 2.87 15.19 -3.06
CA TRP A 134 2.81 14.19 -4.12
C TRP A 134 2.39 12.83 -3.59
N ALA A 135 1.89 12.00 -4.52
CA ALA A 135 1.61 10.60 -4.30
C ALA A 135 1.96 9.81 -5.55
N VAL A 136 2.61 8.66 -5.40
CA VAL A 136 2.90 7.74 -6.51
C VAL A 136 2.28 6.38 -6.23
N LYS A 137 1.75 5.76 -7.28
CA LYS A 137 1.44 4.32 -7.27
C LYS A 137 2.50 3.61 -8.07
N VAL A 138 3.00 2.50 -7.52
CA VAL A 138 3.97 1.62 -8.18
C VAL A 138 3.54 0.18 -8.05
N SER A 139 3.59 -0.58 -9.14
CA SER A 139 3.30 -2.01 -9.12
C SER A 139 4.45 -2.78 -9.77
N ASP A 140 4.91 -3.81 -9.07
CA ASP A 140 5.85 -4.82 -9.56
C ASP A 140 5.03 -6.01 -10.06
N ASN A 141 4.96 -6.17 -11.39
CA ASN A 141 4.02 -7.10 -12.02
C ASN A 141 4.73 -8.29 -12.70
N ALA A 142 5.92 -8.09 -13.26
CA ALA A 142 6.71 -9.17 -13.86
C ALA A 142 8.14 -8.74 -14.20
N GLU A 143 9.02 -9.73 -14.34
CA GLU A 143 10.38 -9.53 -14.88
C GLU A 143 10.49 -9.84 -16.38
N ALA A 144 11.09 -8.98 -17.21
CA ALA A 144 11.58 -7.63 -16.88
C ALA A 144 10.43 -6.62 -16.81
N GLY A 145 10.52 -5.61 -15.93
CA GLY A 145 9.43 -4.68 -15.64
C GLY A 145 8.90 -3.84 -16.80
N LYS A 146 9.70 -3.62 -17.85
CA LYS A 146 9.23 -2.93 -19.06
C LYS A 146 8.06 -3.69 -19.69
N GLY A 147 6.95 -2.99 -19.89
CA GLY A 147 5.74 -3.57 -20.48
C GLY A 147 4.85 -4.30 -19.46
N HIS A 148 5.23 -4.33 -18.18
CA HIS A 148 4.51 -5.04 -17.13
C HIS A 148 4.27 -4.17 -15.91
N ASP A 149 5.32 -3.59 -15.33
CA ASP A 149 5.24 -2.74 -14.15
C ASP A 149 4.49 -1.44 -14.45
N THR A 150 3.86 -0.88 -13.43
CA THR A 150 3.10 0.37 -13.58
C THR A 150 3.57 1.46 -12.65
N PHE A 151 3.48 2.70 -13.13
CA PHE A 151 3.79 3.92 -12.39
C PHE A 151 2.73 4.98 -12.66
N MET A 152 2.33 5.68 -11.59
CA MET A 152 1.52 6.89 -11.66
C MET A 152 2.04 7.89 -10.63
N ILE A 153 2.01 9.18 -10.94
CA ILE A 153 2.22 10.26 -9.98
C ILE A 153 1.06 11.25 -10.01
N LYS A 154 0.63 11.70 -8.82
CA LYS A 154 -0.18 12.91 -8.59
C LYS A 154 0.66 13.94 -7.84
N VAL A 155 0.53 15.20 -8.21
CA VAL A 155 1.18 16.34 -7.55
C VAL A 155 0.16 17.45 -7.34
N ALA A 156 0.12 18.00 -6.13
CA ALA A 156 -0.80 19.06 -5.76
C ALA A 156 -0.16 20.07 -4.80
N GLY A 157 -0.31 21.36 -5.07
CA GLY A 157 0.14 22.44 -4.20
C GLY A 157 0.02 23.81 -4.87
N GLY A 158 -0.36 24.84 -4.10
CA GLY A 158 -0.68 26.15 -4.68
C GLY A 158 -1.83 26.05 -5.68
N SER A 159 -1.57 26.42 -6.93
CA SER A 159 -2.47 26.25 -8.07
C SER A 159 -2.12 25.02 -8.93
N LEU A 160 -0.99 24.35 -8.68
CA LEU A 160 -0.61 23.15 -9.42
C LEU A 160 -1.50 21.97 -9.05
N THR A 161 -2.11 21.36 -10.07
CA THR A 161 -2.71 20.02 -10.01
C THR A 161 -2.21 19.25 -11.22
N TYR A 162 -1.50 18.15 -10.98
CA TYR A 162 -0.87 17.35 -12.01
C TYR A 162 -1.09 15.86 -11.76
N THR A 163 -1.28 15.10 -12.84
CA THR A 163 -1.26 13.65 -12.84
C THR A 163 -0.53 13.17 -14.09
N SER A 164 0.29 12.12 -13.96
CA SER A 164 0.86 11.48 -15.15
C SER A 164 -0.17 10.67 -15.92
N GLY A 165 -1.17 10.13 -15.21
CA GLY A 165 -1.94 8.96 -15.65
C GLY A 165 -1.32 7.66 -15.15
N ASP A 166 -2.10 6.57 -15.14
CA ASP A 166 -1.61 5.24 -14.77
C ASP A 166 -1.04 4.54 -16.00
N HIS A 167 0.27 4.28 -15.99
CA HIS A 167 0.98 3.82 -17.17
C HIS A 167 1.92 2.67 -16.89
N THR A 168 1.93 1.74 -17.83
CA THR A 168 2.94 0.72 -17.93
C THR A 168 4.30 1.32 -18.29
N LEU A 169 5.38 0.78 -17.72
CA LEU A 169 6.73 1.25 -18.01
C LEU A 169 7.10 1.02 -19.48
N THR A 170 7.50 2.09 -20.15
CA THR A 170 8.13 2.04 -21.49
C THR A 170 9.63 1.73 -21.41
N GLY A 171 10.20 1.77 -20.21
CA GLY A 171 11.53 1.27 -19.86
C GLY A 171 11.78 1.38 -18.35
N GLY A 172 12.73 0.59 -17.83
CA GLY A 172 13.02 0.54 -16.40
C GLY A 172 12.46 -0.71 -15.71
N ASN A 173 12.47 -0.69 -14.37
CA ASN A 173 12.01 -1.78 -13.52
C ASN A 173 11.54 -1.23 -12.15
N ILE A 174 10.53 -1.87 -11.56
CA ILE A 174 10.10 -1.69 -10.17
C ILE A 174 10.29 -3.02 -9.46
N GLN A 175 10.81 -2.98 -8.23
CA GLN A 175 11.08 -4.17 -7.42
C GLN A 175 10.50 -4.01 -6.03
N LEU A 176 9.68 -4.99 -5.63
CA LEU A 176 9.29 -5.20 -4.24
C LEU A 176 10.31 -6.11 -3.55
N HIS A 177 10.84 -5.62 -2.44
CA HIS A 177 11.84 -6.33 -1.66
C HIS A 177 11.25 -6.87 -0.37
N GLN A 178 11.77 -8.01 0.06
CA GLN A 178 11.33 -8.64 1.31
C GLN A 178 11.50 -7.71 2.52
N PRO A 179 10.62 -7.84 3.52
CA PRO A 179 10.73 -7.06 4.74
C PRO A 179 12.05 -7.22 5.48
N ASN A 180 12.52 -6.14 6.11
CA ASN A 180 13.77 -6.15 6.88
C ASN A 180 13.57 -5.97 8.41
N GLY A 181 12.37 -6.25 8.90
CA GLY A 181 12.06 -6.22 10.35
C GLY A 181 12.06 -4.82 10.97
N SER A 182 12.19 -3.77 10.18
CA SER A 182 12.18 -2.38 10.65
C SER A 182 10.93 -1.64 10.16
N GLY A 183 10.07 -1.24 11.10
CA GLY A 183 8.79 -0.60 10.80
C GLY A 183 7.64 -1.60 10.60
N PHE A 184 6.42 -1.06 10.60
CA PHE A 184 5.17 -1.81 10.42
C PHE A 184 4.20 -1.01 9.55
N PHE A 185 3.27 -1.70 8.90
CA PHE A 185 2.17 -1.07 8.19
C PHE A 185 1.33 -0.19 9.14
N SER A 186 1.00 1.04 8.69
CA SER A 186 0.32 2.04 9.52
C SER A 186 -1.10 2.40 9.06
N GLY A 187 -1.75 1.58 8.24
CA GLY A 187 -3.14 1.77 7.81
C GLY A 187 -3.30 2.49 6.47
N ALA A 188 -4.43 3.17 6.25
CA ALA A 188 -4.77 3.86 5.00
C ALA A 188 -4.19 5.28 4.90
N PRO A 189 -4.07 5.85 3.68
CA PRO A 189 -3.77 7.27 3.49
C PRO A 189 -4.88 8.15 4.08
N THR A 190 -4.46 9.32 4.56
CA THR A 190 -5.32 10.37 5.12
C THR A 190 -4.95 11.71 4.49
N PRO A 191 -5.80 12.75 4.61
CA PRO A 191 -5.44 14.10 4.18
C PRO A 191 -4.19 14.67 4.85
N LEU A 192 -3.76 14.11 5.99
CA LEU A 192 -2.56 14.58 6.70
C LEU A 192 -1.26 13.98 6.13
N ASN A 193 -1.26 12.69 5.81
CA ASN A 193 -0.04 11.97 5.39
C ASN A 193 0.01 11.69 3.88
N CYS A 194 -1.08 11.90 3.14
CA CYS A 194 -1.12 11.75 1.70
C CYS A 194 -2.09 12.74 1.01
N PRO A 195 -1.93 14.06 1.19
CA PRO A 195 -2.88 15.06 0.69
C PRO A 195 -3.01 15.13 -0.85
N ALA A 196 -2.00 14.69 -1.62
CA ALA A 196 -2.07 14.66 -3.07
C ALA A 196 -2.85 13.46 -3.63
N PHE A 197 -3.20 12.49 -2.77
CA PHE A 197 -4.02 11.35 -3.15
C PHE A 197 -5.41 11.50 -2.53
N VAL A 198 -6.41 11.52 -3.41
CA VAL A 198 -7.79 11.26 -3.04
C VAL A 198 -8.09 9.83 -3.49
N PRO A 199 -8.45 8.91 -2.58
CA PRO A 199 -8.87 7.57 -2.95
C PRO A 199 -10.01 7.64 -3.97
N PRO A 200 -9.98 6.85 -5.05
CA PRO A 200 -11.16 6.72 -5.89
C PRO A 200 -12.30 6.14 -5.06
N THR A 201 -13.46 6.77 -5.18
CA THR A 201 -14.76 6.53 -4.51
C THR A 201 -15.02 5.11 -3.96
N SER A 202 -14.38 4.72 -2.86
CA SER A 202 -15.10 4.02 -1.80
C SER A 202 -15.60 5.11 -0.86
N THR A 203 -16.77 5.67 -1.17
CA THR A 203 -17.39 6.76 -0.40
C THR A 203 -17.92 6.27 0.94
N CYS A 204 -17.17 5.42 1.63
CA CYS A 204 -17.59 5.00 2.93
C CYS A 204 -17.47 6.21 3.87
N THR A 205 -18.56 6.48 4.57
CA THR A 205 -18.65 7.43 5.67
C THR A 205 -18.83 6.69 6.99
N THR A 206 -19.34 5.45 6.91
CA THR A 206 -19.53 4.52 8.01
C THR A 206 -19.22 3.10 7.55
N ASP A 207 -19.02 2.18 8.49
CA ASP A 207 -18.81 0.75 8.20
C ASP A 207 -19.97 0.15 7.37
N ALA A 208 -21.17 0.73 7.43
CA ALA A 208 -22.34 0.29 6.67
C ALA A 208 -22.23 0.55 5.16
N ASP A 209 -21.32 1.43 4.73
CA ASP A 209 -21.06 1.73 3.32
C ASP A 209 -20.08 0.73 2.69
N CYS A 210 -19.49 -0.14 3.51
CA CYS A 210 -18.59 -1.22 3.10
C CYS A 210 -19.34 -2.55 3.07
N ASP A 211 -18.80 -3.56 2.38
CA ASP A 211 -19.55 -4.80 2.10
C ASP A 211 -19.94 -5.52 3.42
N PRO A 212 -21.23 -5.48 3.82
CA PRO A 212 -21.66 -6.05 5.09
C PRO A 212 -21.90 -7.57 4.98
N SER A 213 -21.82 -8.12 3.75
CA SER A 213 -22.10 -9.52 3.47
C SER A 213 -20.88 -10.43 3.65
N LEU A 214 -19.69 -9.84 3.83
CA LEU A 214 -18.47 -10.59 4.10
C LEU A 214 -18.42 -11.04 5.56
N THR A 215 -17.96 -12.27 5.78
CA THR A 215 -17.73 -12.79 7.13
C THR A 215 -16.79 -11.84 7.86
N THR A 216 -17.21 -11.36 9.04
CA THR A 216 -16.53 -10.36 9.89
C THR A 216 -16.49 -8.89 9.43
N GLY A 217 -17.06 -8.57 8.26
CA GLY A 217 -17.37 -7.20 7.82
C GLY A 217 -16.16 -6.30 7.49
N GLU A 218 -16.31 -5.47 6.46
CA GLU A 218 -15.40 -4.35 6.21
C GLU A 218 -15.75 -3.17 7.14
N ILE A 219 -14.74 -2.40 7.54
CA ILE A 219 -14.89 -1.13 8.26
C ILE A 219 -14.47 0.02 7.36
N CYS A 220 -15.12 1.16 7.56
CA CYS A 220 -14.74 2.37 6.87
C CYS A 220 -13.64 3.10 7.61
N VAL A 221 -12.47 3.20 6.97
CA VAL A 221 -11.33 3.93 7.50
C VAL A 221 -10.92 4.99 6.50
N ALA A 222 -11.08 6.26 6.87
CA ALA A 222 -10.69 7.42 6.07
C ALA A 222 -11.29 7.45 4.64
N GLY A 223 -12.53 6.98 4.47
CA GLY A 223 -13.16 6.90 3.14
C GLY A 223 -12.58 5.77 2.29
N ALA A 224 -12.14 4.68 2.92
CA ALA A 224 -11.83 3.42 2.26
C ALA A 224 -12.33 2.24 3.09
N CYS A 225 -12.86 1.23 2.40
CA CYS A 225 -13.29 -0.01 3.04
C CYS A 225 -12.09 -0.92 3.29
N MET A 226 -11.90 -1.31 4.55
CA MET A 226 -10.77 -2.12 5.01
C MET A 226 -11.28 -3.28 5.87
N CYS A 227 -10.53 -4.38 5.94
CA CYS A 227 -10.82 -5.39 6.96
C CYS A 227 -10.56 -4.83 8.37
N GLN A 228 -11.29 -5.36 9.36
CA GLN A 228 -11.04 -5.04 10.76
C GLN A 228 -9.58 -5.34 11.16
N PRO A 229 -9.03 -4.64 12.18
CA PRO A 229 -7.69 -4.94 12.68
C PRO A 229 -7.51 -6.42 12.98
N GLY A 230 -6.48 -7.04 12.40
CA GLY A 230 -6.20 -8.47 12.54
C GLY A 230 -6.81 -9.37 11.47
N PHE A 231 -7.58 -8.83 10.54
CA PHE A 231 -8.17 -9.54 9.40
C PHE A 231 -7.53 -9.07 8.09
N VAL A 232 -7.38 -9.98 7.14
CA VAL A 232 -6.81 -9.70 5.82
C VAL A 232 -7.79 -10.11 4.73
N PHE A 233 -7.71 -9.48 3.57
CA PHE A 233 -8.44 -9.93 2.40
C PHE A 233 -7.78 -11.21 1.88
N VAL A 234 -8.61 -12.21 1.58
CA VAL A 234 -8.17 -13.43 0.93
C VAL A 234 -9.00 -13.62 -0.34
N ASP A 235 -8.33 -13.97 -1.44
CA ASP A 235 -8.91 -14.24 -2.76
C ASP A 235 -8.09 -15.40 -3.36
N PRO A 236 -8.63 -16.52 -3.91
CA PRO A 236 -10.01 -16.83 -4.38
C PRO A 236 -10.72 -17.99 -3.63
N PRO A 237 -12.08 -18.15 -3.72
CA PRO A 237 -12.96 -17.67 -4.79
C PRO A 237 -13.91 -16.50 -4.43
N GLY A 238 -13.66 -15.73 -3.38
CA GLY A 238 -14.42 -14.52 -3.09
C GLY A 238 -13.76 -13.66 -2.02
N ARG A 239 -13.95 -12.34 -2.11
CA ARG A 239 -13.48 -11.35 -1.13
C ARG A 239 -13.98 -11.75 0.26
N CYS A 240 -13.12 -12.12 1.20
CA CYS A 240 -13.51 -12.34 2.60
C CYS A 240 -12.49 -11.70 3.57
N CYS A 241 -12.97 -11.12 4.67
CA CYS A 241 -12.13 -10.61 5.76
C CYS A 241 -12.03 -11.68 6.85
N GLN A 242 -11.08 -12.61 6.75
CA GLN A 242 -10.93 -13.71 7.71
C GLN A 242 -9.52 -13.85 8.27
N LEU A 243 -9.43 -14.54 9.42
CA LEU A 243 -8.20 -15.09 9.98
C LEU A 243 -7.80 -16.38 9.22
N GLY A 244 -7.61 -16.34 7.89
CA GLY A 244 -7.22 -17.52 7.09
C GLY A 244 -7.96 -17.72 5.76
N ILE A 245 -7.74 -18.88 5.12
CA ILE A 245 -8.18 -19.23 3.75
C ILE A 245 -9.72 -19.28 3.64
N CYS A 246 -10.31 -18.53 2.69
CA CYS A 246 -11.74 -18.62 2.36
C CYS A 246 -12.02 -20.05 1.83
N GLY A 247 -12.92 -20.80 2.47
CA GLY A 247 -13.34 -22.14 2.05
C GLY A 247 -14.61 -22.11 1.20
N ASP A 248 -14.70 -23.07 0.27
CA ASP A 248 -15.79 -23.30 -0.70
C ASP A 248 -17.22 -23.32 -0.10
#